data_AF-A0A077YVV2-F1
#
_entry.id   AF-A0A077YVV2-F1
#
_cell.length_a   1.000
_cell.length_b   1.000
_cell.length_c   1.000
_cell.angle_alpha   90.00
_cell.angle_beta   90.00
_cell.angle_gamma   90.00
#
_symmetry.space_group_name_H-M   'P 1'
#
loop_
_entity.id
_entity.type
_entity.pdbx_description
1 polymer ?
#
loop_
_entity_poly.entity_id
_entity_poly.type
_entity_poly.pdbx_seq_one_letter_code
_entity_poly.pdbx_strand_id
1 'polypeptide(L)'
;MPHVMASKWAPQISILQHPKTVVFLAHCGYKSLREAIRANVPVLAMPFFGDQFRNAAMLLKLNIGQRVDKTDFQKSAKDKQVHGVL
;
A
#
# COMPACT_ATOMS: atom_id res chain seq x y z
N MET A 1 -16.80 -0.18 -11.64
CA MET A 1 -16.42 -0.73 -10.31
C MET A 1 -17.12 0.10 -9.23
N PRO A 2 -18.26 -0.35 -8.67
CA PRO A 2 -19.04 0.46 -7.73
C PRO A 2 -18.33 0.75 -6.39
N HIS A 3 -17.30 -0.03 -6.05
CA HIS A 3 -16.56 0.09 -4.79
C HIS A 3 -15.19 0.78 -4.93
N VAL A 4 -14.86 1.30 -6.11
CA VAL A 4 -13.57 1.94 -6.40
C VAL A 4 -13.81 3.39 -6.77
N MET A 5 -13.23 4.30 -5.98
CA MET A 5 -13.23 5.72 -6.27
C MET A 5 -11.83 6.13 -6.74
N ALA A 6 -11.74 6.65 -7.96
CA ALA A 6 -10.51 7.24 -8.48
C ALA A 6 -10.68 8.77 -8.53
N SER A 7 -9.73 9.50 -7.96
CA SER A 7 -9.69 10.95 -8.02
C SER A 7 -8.26 11.42 -8.28
N LYS A 8 -8.11 12.61 -8.90
CA LYS A 8 -6.79 13.24 -9.08
C LYS A 8 -6.13 13.59 -7.74
N TRP A 9 -6.96 13.90 -6.75
CA TRP A 9 -6.54 14.23 -5.40
C TRP A 9 -7.60 13.79 -4.41
N ALA A 10 -7.18 13.39 -3.21
CA ALA A 10 -8.05 13.05 -2.10
C ALA A 10 -7.42 13.52 -0.78
N PRO A 11 -8.22 13.86 0.25
CA PRO A 11 -7.71 14.34 1.52
C PRO A 11 -7.11 13.18 2.35
N GLN A 12 -5.88 12.78 2.04
CA GLN A 12 -5.23 11.58 2.60
C GLN A 12 -5.25 11.57 4.14
N ILE A 13 -4.93 12.70 4.78
CA ILE A 13 -4.93 12.79 6.25
C ILE A 13 -6.32 12.48 6.81
N SER A 14 -7.37 13.09 6.26
CA SER A 14 -8.75 12.86 6.69
C SER A 14 -9.18 11.42 6.44
N ILE A 15 -8.76 10.81 5.33
CA ILE A 15 -9.03 9.40 5.03
C ILE A 15 -8.31 8.51 6.04
N LEU A 16 -7.02 8.73 6.31
CA LEU A 16 -6.26 7.95 7.28
C LEU A 16 -6.84 8.10 8.70
N GLN A 17 -7.34 9.27 9.07
CA GLN A 17 -7.96 9.53 10.37
C GLN A 17 -9.42 9.03 10.45
N HIS A 18 -10.00 8.58 9.35
CA HIS A 18 -11.37 8.09 9.35
C HIS A 18 -11.45 6.74 10.07
N PRO A 19 -12.37 6.53 11.05
CA PRO A 19 -12.42 5.31 11.86
C PRO A 19 -12.61 4.00 11.06
N LYS A 20 -13.09 4.08 9.82
CA LYS A 20 -13.28 2.92 8.92
C LYS A 20 -12.08 2.61 8.03
N THR A 21 -10.98 3.35 8.14
CA THR A 21 -9.78 3.09 7.34
C THR A 21 -8.95 2.01 8.00
N VAL A 22 -8.92 0.84 7.36
CA VAL A 22 -8.32 -0.38 7.93
C VAL A 22 -6.91 -0.69 7.40
N VAL A 23 -6.55 -0.15 6.23
CA VAL A 23 -5.25 -0.38 5.60
C VAL A 23 -4.86 0.79 4.71
N PHE A 24 -3.57 1.10 4.67
CA PHE A 24 -3.00 2.07 3.74
C PHE A 24 -1.93 1.41 2.87
N LEU A 25 -2.23 1.24 1.57
CA LEU A 25 -1.26 0.80 0.58
C LEU A 25 -0.42 2.00 0.14
N ALA A 26 0.89 1.94 0.37
CA ALA A 26 1.79 3.05 0.07
C ALA A 26 3.16 2.57 -0.39
N HIS A 27 3.84 3.42 -1.18
CA HIS A 27 5.22 3.19 -1.57
C HIS A 27 6.23 3.45 -0.44
N CYS A 28 5.78 3.77 0.78
CA CYS A 28 6.64 4.07 1.93
C CYS A 28 7.56 5.28 1.76
N GLY A 29 7.11 6.33 1.08
CA GLY A 29 7.74 7.65 1.22
C GLY A 29 7.67 8.13 2.68
N TYR A 30 8.72 8.78 3.16
CA TYR A 30 8.86 9.14 4.59
C TYR A 30 7.68 9.95 5.14
N LYS A 31 7.12 10.88 4.35
CA LYS A 31 5.98 11.71 4.76
C LYS A 31 4.70 10.88 4.95
N SER A 32 4.27 10.15 3.93
CA SER A 32 3.05 9.34 3.99
C SER A 32 3.14 8.24 5.05
N LEU A 33 4.34 7.69 5.28
CA LEU A 33 4.57 6.73 6.35
C LEU A 33 4.30 7.34 7.73
N ARG A 34 4.80 8.56 8.01
CA ARG A 34 4.55 9.25 9.28
C ARG A 34 3.07 9.59 9.47
N GLU A 35 2.36 9.94 8.40
CA GLU A 35 0.92 10.19 8.44
C GLU A 35 0.13 8.93 8.81
N ALA A 36 0.49 7.78 8.25
CA ALA A 36 -0.12 6.49 8.60
C ALA A 36 0.16 6.08 10.05
N ILE A 37 1.41 6.22 10.51
CA ILE A 37 1.79 5.97 11.90
C ILE A 37 0.98 6.87 12.85
N ARG A 38 0.88 8.16 12.54
CA ARG A 38 0.14 9.13 13.37
C ARG A 38 -1.35 8.80 13.48
N ALA A 39 -1.91 8.19 12.44
CA ALA A 39 -3.31 7.76 12.36
C ALA A 39 -3.55 6.33 12.89
N ASN A 40 -2.50 5.61 13.32
CA ASN A 40 -2.56 4.20 13.71
C ASN A 40 -3.14 3.29 12.63
N VAL A 41 -2.85 3.57 11.35
CA VAL A 41 -3.31 2.76 10.22
C VAL A 41 -2.19 1.81 9.79
N PRO A 42 -2.42 0.48 9.77
CA PRO A 42 -1.45 -0.48 9.24
C PRO A 42 -1.10 -0.19 7.79
N VAL A 43 0.19 -0.26 7.47
CA VAL A 43 0.68 0.05 6.12
C VAL A 43 1.00 -1.23 5.34
N LEU A 44 0.40 -1.36 4.15
CA LEU A 44 0.84 -2.32 3.15
C LEU A 44 1.91 -1.64 2.28
N ALA A 45 3.16 -2.01 2.49
CA ALA A 45 4.33 -1.39 1.88
C ALA A 45 4.62 -1.96 0.49
N MET A 46 4.60 -1.11 -0.53
CA MET A 46 5.00 -1.46 -1.91
C MET A 46 6.10 -0.51 -2.39
N PRO A 47 7.35 -0.65 -1.91
CA PRO A 47 8.43 0.25 -2.30
C PRO A 47 8.79 0.11 -3.79
N PHE A 48 9.08 1.22 -4.45
CA PHE A 48 9.50 1.28 -5.85
C PHE A 48 10.99 1.60 -6.00
N PHE A 49 11.51 2.61 -5.30
CA PHE A 49 12.91 3.04 -5.41
C PHE A 49 13.41 3.83 -4.19
N GLY A 50 14.72 3.99 -4.08
CA GLY A 50 15.34 4.92 -3.12
C GLY A 50 15.11 4.54 -1.65
N ASP A 51 14.85 5.56 -0.83
CA ASP A 51 14.66 5.45 0.62
C ASP A 51 13.42 4.61 1.02
N GLN A 52 12.48 4.43 0.09
CA GLN A 52 11.27 3.65 0.25
C GLN A 52 11.53 2.22 0.76
N PHE A 53 12.60 1.58 0.26
CA PHE A 53 12.97 0.23 0.73
C PHE A 53 13.40 0.22 2.19
N ARG A 54 14.18 1.22 2.61
CA ARG A 54 14.61 1.37 4.00
C ARG A 54 13.43 1.70 4.91
N ASN A 55 12.54 2.58 4.46
CA ASN A 55 11.33 2.95 5.19
C ASN A 55 10.39 1.74 5.37
N ALA A 56 10.20 0.93 4.31
CA ALA A 56 9.44 -0.31 4.37
C ALA A 56 10.10 -1.34 5.33
N ALA A 57 11.43 -1.47 5.32
CA ALA A 57 12.12 -2.36 6.25
C ALA A 57 11.97 -1.91 7.72
N MET A 58 11.98 -0.59 7.97
CA MET A 58 11.73 -0.04 9.31
C MET A 58 10.31 -0.32 9.79
N LEU A 59 9.32 -0.16 8.92
CA LEU A 59 7.92 -0.48 9.18
C LEU A 59 7.76 -1.95 9.60
N LEU A 60 8.39 -2.87 8.86
CA LEU A 60 8.39 -4.30 9.20
C LEU A 60 9.03 -4.55 10.57
N LYS A 61 10.18 -3.93 10.84
CA LYS A 61 10.88 -4.06 12.13
C LYS A 61 10.03 -3.58 13.32
N LEU A 62 9.18 -2.59 13.09
CA LEU A 62 8.29 -2.02 14.11
C LEU A 62 6.91 -2.71 14.18
N ASN A 63 6.67 -3.76 13.38
CA ASN A 63 5.39 -4.46 13.30
C ASN A 63 4.18 -3.56 12.97
N ILE A 64 4.41 -2.46 12.23
CA ILE A 64 3.34 -1.50 11.86
C ILE A 64 2.75 -1.78 10.46
N GLY A 65 2.99 -2.97 9.91
CA GLY A 65 2.42 -3.43 8.65
C GLY A 65 3.26 -4.50 7.95
N GLN A 66 3.01 -4.71 6.66
CA GLN A 66 3.61 -5.78 5.85
C GLN A 66 4.13 -5.24 4.52
N ARG A 67 5.06 -5.95 3.88
CA ARG A 67 5.58 -5.60 2.55
C ARG A 67 4.99 -6.54 1.50
N VAL A 68 4.55 -5.97 0.39
CA VAL A 68 4.14 -6.69 -0.82
C VAL A 68 5.11 -6.40 -1.94
N ASP A 69 5.46 -7.44 -2.72
CA ASP A 69 6.23 -7.24 -3.93
C ASP A 69 5.30 -7.02 -5.12
N LYS A 70 5.55 -5.97 -5.90
CA LYS A 70 4.78 -5.69 -7.12
C LYS A 70 4.86 -6.82 -8.15
N THR A 71 5.93 -7.61 -8.13
CA THR A 71 6.15 -8.73 -9.05
C THR A 71 5.25 -9.93 -8.73
N ASP A 72 4.74 -10.04 -7.50
CA ASP A 72 3.80 -11.11 -7.12
C ASP A 72 2.45 -10.95 -7.85
N PHE A 73 2.02 -9.70 -8.10
CA PHE A 73 0.81 -9.44 -8.89
C PHE A 73 0.97 -9.79 -10.37
N GLN A 74 2.19 -9.69 -10.93
CA GLN A 74 2.44 -10.04 -12.32
C GLN A 74 2.38 -11.56 -12.56
N LYS A 75 2.83 -12.36 -11.60
CA LYS A 75 2.74 -13.84 -11.69
C LYS A 75 1.28 -14.29 -11.75
N SER A 76 0.46 -13.82 -10.82
CA SER A 76 -0.97 -14.16 -10.78
C SER A 76 -1.76 -13.68 -12.01
N ALA A 77 -1.36 -12.55 -12.62
CA ALA A 77 -1.98 -12.08 -13.85
C ALA A 77 -1.64 -13.00 -15.05
N LYS A 78 -0.40 -13.47 -15.14
CA LYS A 78 0.03 -14.41 -16.19
C LYS A 78 -0.70 -15.75 -16.07
N ASP A 79 -0.79 -16.32 -14.87
CA ASP A 79 -1.50 -17.59 -14.66
C ASP A 79 -2.99 -17.50 -15.07
N LYS A 80 -3.65 -16.38 -14.76
CA LYS A 80 -5.03 -16.12 -15.19
C LYS A 80 -5.17 -15.94 -16.69
N GLN A 81 -4.19 -15.33 -17.35
CA GLN A 81 -4.20 -15.17 -18.80
C GLN A 81 -4.08 -16.51 -19.52
N VAL A 82 -3.30 -17.46 -18.98
CA VAL A 82 -3.18 -18.81 -19.55
C VAL A 82 -4.49 -19.59 -19.45
N HIS A 83 -5.24 -19.44 -18.36
CA HIS A 83 -6.56 -20.07 -18.20
C HIS A 83 -7.71 -19.40 -18.95
N GLY A 84 -7.55 -18.15 -19.41
CA GLY A 84 -8.55 -17.46 -20.22
C GLY A 84 -8.47 -17.73 -21.73
N VAL A 85 -7.49 -18.53 -22.17
CA VAL A 85 -7.22 -18.85 -23.60
C VAL A 85 -7.57 -20.31 -23.94
N LEU A 86 -7.89 -21.14 -22.93
CA LEU A 86 -8.44 -22.49 -23.10
C LEU A 86 -9.93 -22.49 -22.74
#